data_AF-A0A2N3LCL7-F1
#
_entry.id   AF-A0A2N3LCL7-F1
#
_cell.length_a   1.000
_cell.length_b   1.000
_cell.length_c   1.000
_cell.angle_alpha   90.00
_cell.angle_beta   90.00
_cell.angle_gamma   90.00
#
_symmetry.space_group_name_H-M   'P 1'
#
loop_
_entity.id
_entity.type
_entity.pdbx_description
1 polymer ?
#
loop_
_entity_poly.entity_id
_entity_poly.type
_entity_poly.pdbx_seq_one_letter_code
_entity_poly.pdbx_strand_id
1 'polypeptide(L)' 'MVKVEITRSSTDGKIMSFQSEGHAYYDEPGKDIVCAGVSAVTFGTVNSIEALLGIVPNTQYMKVF' A
#
# COMPACT_ATOMS: atom_id res chain seq x y z
N MET A 1 -3.67 1.59 14.05
CA MET A 1 -4.21 2.69 13.21
C MET A 1 -3.50 2.60 11.87
N VAL A 2 -4.25 2.66 10.77
CA VAL A 2 -3.64 2.57 9.43
C VAL A 2 -3.01 3.91 9.07
N LYS A 3 -1.78 3.87 8.56
CA LYS A 3 -1.08 5.03 8.00
C LYS A 3 -0.64 4.69 6.58
N VAL A 4 -0.87 5.63 5.66
CA VAL A 4 -0.40 5.54 4.28
C VAL A 4 0.40 6.79 3.96
N GLU A 5 1.64 6.61 3.53
CA GLU A 5 2.52 7.68 3.08
C GLU A 5 2.69 7.60 1.57
N ILE A 6 2.58 8.73 0.88
CA ILE A 6 2.77 8.85 -0.56
C ILE A 6 3.97 9.76 -0.79
N THR A 7 5.02 9.23 -1.43
CA THR A 7 6.16 10.04 -1.86
C THR A 7 5.89 10.56 -3.27
N ARG A 8 6.03 11.87 -3.44
CA ARG A 8 5.88 12.54 -4.74
C ARG A 8 7.18 13.20 -5.16
N SER A 9 7.41 13.20 -6.47
CA SER A 9 8.48 13.96 -7.11
C SER A 9 8.30 15.46 -6.83
N SER A 10 9.37 16.12 -6.41
CA SER A 10 9.36 17.57 -6.15
C SER A 10 9.34 18.40 -7.43
N THR A 11 9.69 17.82 -8.58
CA THR A 11 9.83 18.55 -9.85
C THR A 11 8.54 18.55 -10.67
N ASP A 12 7.80 17.45 -10.67
CA ASP A 12 6.59 17.27 -11.49
C ASP A 12 5.38 16.72 -10.72
N GLY A 13 5.51 16.48 -9.41
CA GLY A 13 4.40 16.07 -8.55
C GLY A 13 3.95 14.62 -8.75
N LYS A 14 4.61 13.84 -9.61
CA LYS A 14 4.24 12.44 -9.86
C LYS A 14 4.45 11.58 -8.62
N ILE A 15 3.59 10.58 -8.45
CA ILE A 15 3.73 9.59 -7.38
C ILE A 15 4.91 8.68 -7.72
N MET A 16 5.87 8.59 -6.80
CA MET A 16 7.08 7.78 -6.96
C MET A 16 7.00 6.48 -6.16
N SER A 17 6.36 6.51 -4.99
CA SER A 17 6.15 5.34 -4.14
C SER A 17 5.02 5.58 -3.15
N PHE A 18 4.55 4.49 -2.54
CA PHE A 18 3.69 4.53 -1.36
C PHE A 18 4.14 3.52 -0.32
N GLN A 19 3.81 3.78 0.93
CA GLN A 19 4.07 2.89 2.06
C GLN A 19 2.81 2.81 2.91
N SER A 20 2.41 1.60 3.29
CA SER A 20 1.24 1.38 4.16
C SER A 20 1.64 0.59 5.41
N GLU A 21 1.28 1.10 6.58
CA GLU A 21 1.59 0.51 7.89
C GLU A 21 0.35 0.40 8.77
N GLY A 22 0.39 -0.49 9.76
CA GLY A 22 -0.67 -0.60 10.78
C GLY A 22 -1.99 -1.22 10.30
N HIS A 23 -1.99 -1.90 9.14
CA HIS A 23 -3.13 -2.60 8.54
C HIS A 23 -3.11 -4.12 8.79
N ALA A 24 -2.14 -4.64 9.54
CA ALA A 24 -1.93 -6.09 9.76
C ALA A 24 -2.28 -6.55 11.19
N TYR A 25 -3.12 -5.82 11.91
CA TYR A 25 -3.54 -6.18 13.26
C TYR A 25 -5.05 -6.34 13.34
N TYR A 26 -5.49 -7.51 13.80
CA TYR A 26 -6.83 -7.70 14.35
C TYR A 26 -6.86 -6.99 15.70
N ASP A 27 -7.76 -6.02 15.84
CA ASP A 27 -8.03 -5.34 17.10
C ASP A 27 -9.54 -5.56 17.37
N GLU A 28 -10.32 -4.63 17.91
CA GLU A 28 -11.76 -4.85 18.11
C GLU A 28 -12.53 -5.32 16.84
N PRO A 29 -13.61 -6.13 17.01
CA PRO A 29 -14.44 -6.61 15.89
C PRO A 29 -14.86 -5.47 14.95
N GLY A 30 -14.57 -5.60 13.66
CA GLY A 30 -14.89 -4.60 12.62
C GLY A 30 -13.68 -3.82 12.07
N LYS A 31 -12.55 -3.76 12.78
CA LYS A 31 -11.29 -3.21 12.22
C LYS A 31 -10.71 -4.04 11.08
N ASP A 32 -11.05 -5.32 11.04
CA ASP A 32 -10.69 -6.25 9.96
C ASP A 32 -11.18 -5.80 8.58
N ILE A 33 -12.36 -5.18 8.51
CA ILE A 33 -12.92 -4.69 7.25
C ILE A 33 -12.03 -3.57 6.69
N VAL A 34 -11.52 -2.70 7.56
CA VAL A 34 -10.59 -1.62 7.17
C VAL A 34 -9.26 -2.21 6.71
N CYS A 35 -8.72 -3.18 7.44
CA CYS A 35 -7.48 -3.87 7.08
C CYS A 35 -7.58 -4.59 5.73
N ALA A 36 -8.70 -5.28 5.48
CA ALA A 36 -8.99 -5.94 4.21
C ALA A 36 -9.09 -4.92 3.06
N GLY A 37 -9.78 -3.79 3.28
CA GLY A 37 -9.89 -2.73 2.28
C GLY A 37 -8.54 -2.13 1.91
N VAL A 38 -7.70 -1.83 2.90
CA VAL A 38 -6.34 -1.30 2.68
C VAL A 38 -5.48 -2.32 1.93
N SER A 39 -5.54 -3.59 2.32
CA SER A 39 -4.83 -4.67 1.64
C SER A 39 -5.28 -4.79 0.18
N ALA A 40 -6.59 -4.78 -0.08
CA ALA A 40 -7.14 -4.88 -1.43
C ALA A 40 -6.65 -3.74 -2.33
N VAL A 41 -6.61 -2.50 -1.84
CA VAL A 41 -6.11 -1.34 -2.60
C VAL A 41 -4.60 -1.43 -2.83
N THR A 42 -3.82 -1.75 -1.80
CA THR A 42 -2.35 -1.88 -1.90
C THR A 42 -1.94 -2.95 -2.90
N PHE A 43 -2.46 -4.18 -2.76
CA PHE A 43 -2.15 -5.27 -3.67
C PHE A 43 -2.74 -5.05 -5.06
N GLY A 44 -3.96 -4.51 -5.14
CA GLY A 44 -4.58 -4.15 -6.40
C GLY A 44 -3.75 -3.16 -7.20
N THR A 45 -3.13 -2.18 -6.53
CA THR A 45 -2.25 -1.18 -7.16
C THR A 45 -1.00 -1.85 -7.75
N VAL A 46 -0.29 -2.67 -6.96
CA VAL A 46 0.92 -3.39 -7.42
C VAL A 46 0.59 -4.30 -8.61
N ASN A 47 -0.44 -5.12 -8.48
CA ASN A 47 -0.85 -6.06 -9.53
C ASN A 47 -1.28 -5.32 -10.81
N SER A 48 -1.95 -4.17 -10.68
CA SER A 48 -2.39 -3.39 -11.84
C SER A 48 -1.22 -2.73 -12.57
N ILE A 49 -0.19 -2.27 -11.85
CA ILE A 49 1.04 -1.75 -12.46
C ILE A 49 1.69 -2.84 -13.31
N GLU A 50 1.81 -4.05 -12.76
CA GLU A 50 2.36 -5.20 -13.49
C GLU A 50 1.52 -5.58 -14.71
N ALA A 51 0.21 -5.78 -14.51
CA ALA A 51 -0.69 -6.25 -15.56
C ALA A 51 -0.93 -5.25 -16.69
N LEU A 52 -0.99 -3.95 -16.38
CA LEU A 52 -1.35 -2.91 -17.36
C LEU A 52 -0.14 -2.25 -18.00
N LEU A 53 0.98 -2.14 -17.28
CA LEU A 53 2.17 -1.42 -17.74
C LEU A 53 3.34 -2.36 -18.07
N GLY A 54 3.28 -3.65 -17.67
CA GLY A 54 4.37 -4.60 -17.84
C GLY A 54 5.61 -4.25 -17.01
N ILE A 55 5.46 -3.42 -15.98
CA ILE A 55 6.53 -2.97 -15.09
C ILE A 55 6.38 -3.72 -13.77
N VAL A 56 7.45 -4.36 -13.31
CA VAL A 56 7.50 -4.95 -11.96
C VAL A 56 7.98 -3.87 -10.99
N PRO A 57 7.10 -3.33 -10.12
CA PRO A 57 7.51 -2.33 -9.15
C PRO A 57 8.42 -2.95 -8.08
N ASN A 58 9.34 -2.15 -7.54
CA ASN A 58 10.13 -2.59 -6.39
C ASN A 58 9.21 -2.63 -5.16
N THR A 59 9.02 -3.82 -4.59
CA THR A 59 8.19 -4.03 -3.40
C THR A 59 9.03 -4.58 -2.26
N GLN A 60 8.88 -4.03 -1.06
CA GLN A 60 9.48 -4.55 0.15
C GLN A 60 8.43 -4.70 1.25
N TYR A 61 8.42 -5.86 1.90
CA TYR A 61 7.64 -6.07 3.11
C TYR A 61 8.49 -5.68 4.32
N MET A 62 8.15 -4.60 4.99
CA MET A 62 8.69 -4.33 6.32
C MET A 62 7.93 -5.17 7.33
N LYS A 63 8.57 -6.21 7.87
CA LYS A 63 8.06 -6.89 9.07
C LYS A 63 8.22 -5.93 10.25
N VAL A 64 7.11 -5.33 10.65
CA VAL A 64 7.01 -4.62 11.93
C VAL A 64 6.87 -5.70 13.00
N PHE A 65 7.99 -6.09 13.61
CA PHE A 65 8.02 -6.93 14.81
C PHE A 65 7.96 -6.04 16.06
#